data_AF-A0A9E2MFA5-F1
#
_entry.id   AF-A0A9E2MFA5-F1
#
_cell.length_a   1.000
_cell.length_b   1.000
_cell.length_c   1.000
_cell.angle_alpha   90.00
_cell.angle_beta   90.00
_cell.angle_gamma   90.00
#
_symmetry.space_group_name_H-M   'P 1'
#
loop_
_entity.id
_entity.type
_entity.pdbx_description
1 polymer ?
#
loop_
_entity_poly.entity_id
_entity_poly.type
_entity_poly.pdbx_seq_one_letter_code
_entity_poly.pdbx_strand_id
1 'polypeptide(L)'
;MLYLAIFFFILAVFMLLQAARQRKATGLPGGQIIYTDTRNWGPVEKPLYDPSVDLAGKPDFIVRQGEMVIPVEVKSTRVSQAPYDSHIFQLAAYCRLV
;
A
#
# COMPACT_ATOMS: atom_id res chain seq x y z
N MET A 1 2.51 41.08 -6.08
CA MET A 1 1.59 40.20 -5.33
C MET A 1 0.85 39.24 -6.26
N LEU A 2 0.13 39.72 -7.29
CA LEU A 2 -0.59 38.85 -8.23
C LEU A 2 0.30 37.81 -8.94
N TYR A 3 1.45 38.23 -9.49
CA TYR A 3 2.38 37.31 -10.15
C TYR A 3 2.93 36.21 -9.24
N LEU A 4 3.17 36.54 -7.96
CA LEU A 4 3.64 35.59 -6.96
C LEU A 4 2.54 34.57 -6.62
N ALA A 5 1.29 35.03 -6.50
CA ALA A 5 0.15 34.16 -6.29
C ALA A 5 -0.08 33.21 -7.49
N ILE A 6 0.03 33.71 -8.72
CA ILE A 6 -0.05 32.89 -9.94
C ILE A 6 1.07 31.85 -9.96
N PHE A 7 2.31 32.24 -9.65
CA PHE A 7 3.44 31.32 -9.58
C PHE A 7 3.21 30.19 -8.57
N PHE A 8 2.82 30.52 -7.33
CA PHE A 8 2.55 29.50 -6.31
C PHE A 8 1.35 28.61 -6.67
N PHE A 9 0.33 29.16 -7.33
CA PHE A 9 -0.80 28.38 -7.81
C PHE A 9 -0.37 27.35 -8.87
N ILE A 10 0.41 27.78 -9.87
CA ILE A 10 0.94 26.88 -10.90
C ILE A 10 1.84 25.81 -10.27
N LEU A 11 2.70 26.19 -9.33
CA LEU A 11 3.56 25.26 -8.61
C LEU A 11 2.75 24.23 -7.82
N ALA A 12 1.70 24.65 -7.12
CA ALA A 12 0.81 23.75 -6.37
C ALA A 12 0.11 22.76 -7.30
N VAL A 13 -0.44 23.22 -8.44
CA VAL A 13 -1.05 22.35 -9.45
C VAL A 13 -0.03 21.36 -10.00
N PHE A 14 1.18 21.81 -10.33
CA PHE A 14 2.26 20.95 -10.80
C PHE A 14 2.63 19.86 -9.78
N MET A 15 2.77 20.21 -8.51
CA MET A 15 3.05 19.26 -7.43
C MET A 15 1.92 18.26 -7.23
N LEU A 16 0.65 18.68 -7.33
CA LEU A 16 -0.50 17.77 -7.24
C LEU A 16 -0.54 16.78 -8.40
N LEU A 17 -0.24 17.23 -9.62
CA LEU A 17 -0.16 16.35 -10.80
C LEU A 17 1.00 15.34 -10.68
N GLN A 18 2.16 15.78 -10.18
CA GLN A 18 3.30 14.90 -9.89
C GLN A 18 2.95 13.86 -8.83
N ALA A 19 2.34 14.27 -7.72
CA ALA A 19 1.93 13.36 -6.65
C ALA A 19 0.90 12.34 -7.15
N ALA A 20 -0.08 12.75 -7.96
CA ALA A 20 -1.06 11.86 -8.55
C ALA A 20 -0.42 10.85 -9.51
N ARG A 21 0.58 11.27 -10.30
CA ARG A 21 1.36 10.36 -11.17
C ARG A 21 2.17 9.35 -10.36
N GLN A 22 2.85 9.79 -9.30
CA GLN A 22 3.62 8.92 -8.42
C GLN A 22 2.73 7.89 -7.73
N ARG A 23 1.56 8.28 -7.20
CA ARG A 23 0.60 7.33 -6.60
C ARG A 23 0.12 6.28 -7.60
N LYS A 24 -0.14 6.65 -8.86
CA LYS A 24 -0.51 5.67 -9.90
C LYS A 24 0.64 4.72 -10.23
N ALA A 25 1.88 5.18 -10.15
CA ALA A 25 3.06 4.38 -10.44
C ALA A 25 3.36 3.33 -9.36
N THR A 26 2.93 3.53 -8.11
CA THR A 26 3.15 2.54 -7.03
C THR A 26 2.22 1.33 -7.14
N GLY A 27 1.11 1.43 -7.87
CA GLY A 27 0.14 0.34 -8.01
C GLY A 27 -0.63 0.00 -6.72
N LEU A 28 -0.46 0.78 -5.65
CA LEU A 28 -1.18 0.59 -4.39
C LEU A 28 -2.65 0.99 -4.54
N PRO A 29 -3.58 0.28 -3.87
CA PRO A 29 -4.98 0.68 -3.86
C PRO A 29 -5.15 2.05 -3.20
N GLY A 30 -6.21 2.76 -3.60
CA GLY A 30 -6.59 4.00 -2.92
C GLY A 30 -6.96 3.73 -1.46
N GLY A 31 -6.63 4.66 -0.57
CA GLY A 31 -6.93 4.55 0.86
C GLY A 31 -5.81 5.11 1.73
N GLN A 32 -5.97 5.00 3.03
CA GLN A 32 -4.94 5.35 4.00
C GLN A 32 -4.05 4.13 4.25
N ILE A 33 -2.75 4.25 4.03
CA ILE A 33 -1.78 3.23 4.44
C ILE A 33 -1.69 3.31 5.97
N ILE A 34 -2.13 2.25 6.65
CA ILE A 34 -2.10 2.14 8.12
C ILE A 34 -0.93 1.29 8.61
N TYR A 35 -0.28 0.55 7.71
CA TYR A 35 0.88 -0.30 7.97
C TYR A 35 1.78 -0.42 6.74
N THR A 36 3.09 -0.54 6.94
CA THR A 36 4.10 -0.77 5.89
C THR A 36 5.26 -1.62 6.44
N ASP A 37 5.66 -2.67 5.72
CA ASP A 37 6.85 -3.48 6.04
C ASP A 37 8.17 -2.82 5.55
N THR A 38 8.26 -1.50 5.62
CA THR A 38 9.51 -0.81 5.31
C THR A 38 10.37 -0.76 6.56
N ARG A 39 11.52 -1.46 6.50
CA ARG A 39 12.55 -1.53 7.57
C ARG A 39 13.06 -0.18 8.11
N ASN A 40 12.62 0.96 7.58
CA ASN A 40 13.16 2.28 7.85
C ASN A 40 12.35 3.14 8.85
N TRP A 41 11.24 2.66 9.42
CA TRP A 41 10.29 3.53 10.16
C TRP A 41 9.81 3.06 11.54
N GLY A 42 10.66 2.39 12.31
CA GLY A 42 10.38 2.13 13.73
C GLY A 42 10.93 0.80 14.25
N PRO A 43 10.68 0.46 15.52
CA PRO A 43 11.01 -0.86 16.05
C PRO A 43 10.35 -1.95 15.18
N VAL A 44 11.01 -3.11 15.07
CA VAL A 44 10.51 -4.25 14.30
C VAL A 44 9.12 -4.62 14.79
N GLU A 45 8.10 -4.30 13.99
CA GLU A 45 6.72 -4.64 14.33
C GLU A 45 6.55 -6.17 14.27
N LYS A 46 5.85 -6.70 15.28
CA LYS A 46 5.54 -8.14 15.35
C LYS A 46 4.64 -8.52 14.17
N PRO A 47 4.86 -9.69 13.53
CA PRO A 47 3.95 -10.20 12.52
C PRO A 47 2.52 -10.32 13.04
N LEU A 48 1.53 -10.22 12.15
CA LEU A 48 0.16 -10.61 12.45
C LEU A 48 0.14 -12.11 12.76
N TYR A 49 -0.69 -12.52 13.71
CA TYR A 49 -0.76 -13.90 14.16
C TYR A 49 -2.20 -14.31 14.49
N ASP A 50 -2.66 -15.41 13.92
CA ASP A 50 -3.93 -16.07 14.25
C ASP A 50 -3.64 -17.41 14.96
N PRO A 51 -3.85 -17.49 16.28
CA PRO A 51 -3.62 -18.72 17.06
C PRO A 51 -4.55 -19.87 16.69
N SER A 52 -5.73 -19.60 16.11
CA SER A 52 -6.72 -20.65 15.82
C SER A 52 -6.28 -21.60 14.70
N VAL A 53 -5.46 -21.10 13.79
CA VAL A 53 -4.91 -21.83 12.64
C VAL A 53 -3.38 -21.86 12.66
N ASP A 54 -2.77 -21.39 13.76
CA ASP A 54 -1.32 -21.23 13.94
C ASP A 54 -0.62 -20.55 12.75
N LEU A 55 -1.18 -19.43 12.30
CA LEU A 55 -0.71 -18.71 11.11
C LEU A 55 -0.09 -17.38 11.51
N ALA A 56 1.15 -17.14 11.08
CA ALA A 56 1.81 -15.85 11.19
C ALA A 56 2.07 -15.26 9.79
N GLY A 57 1.97 -13.95 9.65
CA GLY A 57 2.18 -13.27 8.37
C GLY A 57 2.48 -11.79 8.51
N LYS A 58 3.16 -11.26 7.49
CA LYS A 58 3.56 -9.86 7.42
C LYS A 58 3.31 -9.34 6.00
N PRO A 59 2.18 -8.68 5.74
CA PRO A 59 1.91 -8.11 4.42
C PRO A 59 2.85 -6.92 4.16
N ASP A 60 3.16 -6.62 2.91
CA ASP A 60 3.98 -5.44 2.58
C ASP A 60 3.30 -4.13 3.03
N PHE A 61 1.98 -4.04 2.86
CA PHE A 61 1.18 -2.90 3.32
C PHE A 61 -0.19 -3.35 3.85
N ILE A 62 -0.77 -2.53 4.72
CA ILE A 62 -2.21 -2.61 5.04
C ILE A 62 -2.84 -1.26 4.73
N VAL A 63 -3.91 -1.29 3.95
CA VAL A 63 -4.64 -0.12 3.49
C VAL A 63 -6.03 -0.12 4.11
N ARG A 64 -6.43 1.02 4.68
CA ARG A 64 -7.79 1.27 5.16
C ARG A 64 -8.58 2.02 4.10
N GLN A 65 -9.72 1.48 3.71
CA GLN A 65 -10.68 2.11 2.81
C GLN A 65 -12.07 2.11 3.47
N GLY A 66 -12.43 3.23 4.10
CA GLY A 66 -13.61 3.28 4.98
C GLY A 66 -13.42 2.37 6.19
N GLU A 67 -14.36 1.45 6.40
CA GLU A 67 -14.28 0.43 7.45
C GLU A 67 -13.50 -0.83 7.03
N MET A 68 -13.15 -0.96 5.75
CA MET A 68 -12.43 -2.14 5.24
C MET A 68 -10.92 -2.02 5.49
N VAL A 69 -10.32 -3.10 5.95
CA VAL A 69 -8.87 -3.28 6.10
C VAL A 69 -8.40 -4.26 5.03
N ILE A 70 -7.48 -3.83 4.17
CA ILE A 70 -7.08 -4.53 2.96
C ILE A 70 -5.57 -4.79 3.04
N PRO A 71 -5.12 -6.06 3.14
CA PRO A 71 -3.71 -6.38 3.04
C PRO A 71 -3.27 -6.27 1.58
N VAL A 72 -2.04 -5.81 1.36
CA VAL A 72 -1.46 -5.65 0.02
C VAL A 72 -0.07 -6.28 0.01
N GLU A 73 0.16 -7.11 -1.01
CA GLU A 73 1.44 -7.78 -1.29
C GLU A 73 1.93 -7.33 -2.67
N VAL A 74 3.14 -6.78 -2.74
CA VAL A 74 3.72 -6.28 -3.98
C VAL A 74 4.63 -7.35 -4.58
N LYS A 75 4.37 -7.73 -5.83
CA LYS A 75 5.23 -8.64 -6.59
C LYS A 75 5.99 -7.86 -7.66
N SER A 76 7.32 -7.99 -7.65
CA SER A 76 8.21 -7.35 -8.62
C SER A 76 8.07 -7.97 -10.02
N THR A 77 7.76 -9.26 -10.09
CA THR A 77 7.53 -9.96 -11.35
C THR A 77 6.14 -9.66 -11.88
N ARG A 78 6.09 -9.02 -13.04
CA ARG A 78 4.83 -8.80 -13.77
C ARG A 78 4.40 -10.10 -14.44
N VAL A 79 3.35 -10.74 -13.94
CA VAL A 79 2.82 -11.97 -14.53
C VAL A 79 1.91 -11.61 -15.71
N SER A 80 2.02 -12.34 -16.82
CA SER A 80 1.43 -11.97 -18.12
C SER A 80 -0.07 -12.27 -18.27
N GLN A 81 -0.62 -13.19 -17.48
CA GLN A 81 -2.01 -13.63 -17.59
C GLN A 81 -2.78 -13.51 -16.27
N ALA A 82 -2.26 -14.10 -15.19
CA ALA A 82 -2.87 -14.07 -13.86
C ALA A 82 -1.80 -14.25 -12.77
N PRO A 83 -2.05 -13.86 -11.51
CA PRO A 83 -1.18 -14.22 -10.39
C PRO A 83 -1.05 -15.73 -10.26
N TYR A 84 0.11 -16.21 -9.82
CA TYR A 84 0.28 -17.62 -9.45
C TYR A 84 -0.62 -17.99 -8.26
N ASP A 85 -1.04 -19.25 -8.18
CA ASP A 85 -1.85 -19.75 -7.07
C ASP A 85 -1.22 -19.47 -5.71
N SER A 86 0.11 -19.58 -5.61
CA SER A 86 0.85 -19.25 -4.38
C SER A 86 0.69 -17.78 -3.97
N HIS A 87 0.64 -16.84 -4.92
CA HIS A 87 0.37 -15.43 -4.63
C HIS A 87 -1.07 -15.21 -4.15
N ILE A 88 -2.02 -15.94 -4.73
CA ILE A 88 -3.43 -15.88 -4.33
C ILE A 88 -3.60 -16.44 -2.91
N PHE A 89 -3.02 -17.60 -2.61
CA PHE A 89 -3.09 -18.21 -1.28
C PHE A 89 -2.36 -17.39 -0.22
N GLN A 90 -1.23 -16.76 -0.56
CA GLN A 90 -0.56 -15.83 0.34
C GLN A 90 -1.46 -14.65 0.71
N LEU A 91 -2.12 -14.02 -0.29
CA LEU A 91 -3.02 -12.91 -0.02
C LEU A 91 -4.26 -13.35 0.77
N ALA A 92 -4.81 -14.53 0.48
CA ALA A 92 -5.91 -15.11 1.24
C ALA A 92 -5.53 -15.35 2.72
N ALA A 93 -4.30 -15.83 2.97
CA ALA A 93 -3.76 -15.97 4.32
C ALA A 93 -3.68 -14.61 5.03
N TYR A 94 -3.26 -13.54 4.34
CA TYR A 94 -3.22 -12.20 4.93
C TYR A 94 -4.62 -11.63 5.18
N CYS A 95 -5.59 -11.89 4.31
CA CYS A 95 -6.99 -11.50 4.55
C CYS A 95 -7.56 -12.17 5.81
N ARG A 96 -7.05 -13.35 6.21
CA ARG A 96 -7.43 -14.01 7.46
C ARG A 96 -6.78 -13.36 8.69
N LEU A 97 -5.60 -12.75 8.52
CA LEU A 97 -4.81 -12.18 9.61
C LEU A 97 -5.17 -10.73 9.97
N VAL A 98 -5.88 -10.01 9.10
CA VAL A 98 -6.36 -8.64 9.34
C VAL A 98 -7.81 -8.61 9.81
#